data_AF-A0A961MEI3-F1
#
_entry.id   AF-A0A961MEI3-F1
#
_cell.length_a   1.000
_cell.length_b   1.000
_cell.length_c   1.000
_cell.angle_alpha   90.00
_cell.angle_beta   90.00
_cell.angle_gamma   90.00
#
_symmetry.space_group_name_H-M   'P 1'
#
loop_
_entity.id
_entity.type
_entity.pdbx_description
1 polymer ?
#
loop_
_entity_poly.entity_id
_entity_poly.type
_entity_poly.pdbx_seq_one_letter_code
_entity_poly.pdbx_strand_id
1 'polypeptide(L)'
;MQIREALTFDDVLLVPAASTVLPSTADVSTKVTKSIRLNIPLLSSAMDTVTEARMAIAMAQAGGMGVIHRNLDLEAQAAEVRRVKRFESGIVYNPITLTPDQTLAEAKVLAERYNVTGFPVVDAGGRVVGIVTNRDMRFVDDPKTPVRVMMTANDLAILREPADREEA
;
A
#
# COMPACT_ATOMS: atom_id res chain seq x y z
N MET A 1 -27.44 -47.64 -17.01
CA MET A 1 -27.20 -46.34 -16.35
C MET A 1 -25.70 -46.07 -16.45
N GLN A 2 -25.27 -45.04 -17.20
CA GLN A 2 -23.86 -44.64 -17.23
C GLN A 2 -23.60 -43.71 -16.04
N ILE A 3 -22.65 -44.10 -15.19
CA ILE A 3 -22.17 -43.25 -14.10
C ILE A 3 -21.16 -42.26 -14.69
N ARG A 4 -21.27 -40.99 -14.33
CA ARG A 4 -20.35 -39.95 -14.79
C ARG A 4 -19.06 -40.04 -13.98
N GLU A 5 -17.95 -40.23 -14.68
CA GLU A 5 -16.62 -40.27 -14.06
C GLU A 5 -16.12 -38.85 -13.76
N ALA A 6 -15.44 -38.68 -12.64
CA ALA A 6 -14.87 -37.41 -12.19
C ALA A 6 -13.50 -37.69 -11.54
N LEU A 7 -12.53 -36.81 -11.79
CA LEU A 7 -11.15 -36.93 -11.31
C LEU A 7 -10.80 -35.74 -10.40
N THR A 8 -9.98 -35.98 -9.38
CA THR A 8 -9.34 -34.95 -8.54
C THR A 8 -7.84 -34.85 -8.87
N PHE A 9 -7.11 -33.98 -8.15
CA PHE A 9 -5.67 -33.75 -8.37
C PHE A 9 -4.83 -35.02 -8.19
N ASP A 10 -5.14 -35.84 -7.18
CA ASP A 10 -4.37 -37.05 -6.86
C ASP A 10 -4.63 -38.22 -7.82
N ASP A 11 -5.66 -38.13 -8.67
CA ASP A 11 -5.99 -39.18 -9.64
C ASP A 11 -5.15 -39.08 -10.92
N VAL A 12 -4.40 -37.98 -11.11
CA VAL A 12 -3.71 -37.69 -12.37
C VAL A 12 -2.29 -37.19 -12.15
N LEU A 13 -1.42 -37.43 -13.14
CA LEU A 13 -0.06 -36.90 -13.20
C LEU A 13 0.18 -36.25 -14.56
N LEU A 14 1.04 -35.23 -14.58
CA LEU A 14 1.50 -34.64 -15.83
C LEU A 14 2.57 -35.54 -16.47
N VAL A 15 2.36 -35.91 -17.73
CA VAL A 15 3.35 -36.68 -18.50
C VAL A 15 4.49 -35.75 -18.93
N PRO A 16 5.76 -36.05 -18.59
CA PRO A 16 6.89 -35.23 -19.02
C PRO A 16 7.02 -35.19 -20.56
N ALA A 17 7.45 -34.06 -21.09
CA ALA A 17 7.73 -33.85 -22.51
C ALA A 17 9.10 -33.18 -22.70
N ALA A 18 9.66 -33.29 -23.91
CA ALA A 18 10.89 -32.59 -24.25
C ALA A 18 10.69 -31.06 -24.12
N SER A 19 11.60 -30.40 -23.41
CA SER A 19 11.56 -28.95 -23.18
C SER A 19 12.94 -28.35 -23.43
N THR A 20 12.96 -27.20 -24.10
CA THR A 20 14.15 -26.33 -24.23
C THR A 20 14.09 -25.15 -23.27
N VAL A 21 13.00 -25.00 -22.51
CA VAL A 21 12.80 -23.93 -21.53
C VAL A 21 13.44 -24.32 -20.20
N LEU A 22 14.30 -23.45 -19.68
CA LEU A 22 14.84 -23.59 -18.33
C LEU A 22 13.78 -23.17 -17.31
N PRO A 23 13.65 -23.84 -16.16
CA PRO A 23 12.65 -23.49 -15.14
C PRO A 23 12.70 -22.02 -14.71
N SER A 24 13.90 -21.43 -14.61
CA SER A 24 14.10 -20.02 -14.23
C SER A 24 13.65 -19.02 -15.29
N THR A 25 13.43 -19.45 -16.53
CA THR A 25 13.00 -18.60 -17.66
C THR A 25 11.53 -18.78 -18.01
N ALA A 26 10.80 -19.61 -17.26
CA ALA A 26 9.37 -19.80 -17.48
C ALA A 26 8.57 -18.56 -17.06
N ASP A 27 7.72 -18.04 -17.96
CA ASP A 27 6.78 -16.98 -17.64
C ASP A 27 5.55 -17.58 -16.93
N VAL A 28 5.37 -17.23 -15.66
CA VAL A 28 4.27 -17.69 -14.79
C VAL A 28 3.15 -16.66 -14.67
N SER A 29 3.23 -15.56 -15.40
CA SER A 29 2.21 -14.51 -15.35
C SER A 29 0.87 -14.98 -15.92
N THR A 30 -0.22 -14.42 -15.39
CA THR A 30 -1.57 -14.85 -15.76
C THR A 30 -2.57 -13.69 -15.71
N LYS A 31 -3.76 -13.90 -16.27
CA LYS A 31 -4.88 -12.95 -16.17
C LYS A 31 -5.94 -13.50 -15.25
N VAL A 32 -6.17 -12.81 -14.13
CA VAL A 32 -7.26 -13.15 -13.19
C VAL A 32 -8.61 -12.63 -13.67
N THR A 33 -8.62 -11.52 -14.41
CA THR A 33 -9.81 -11.00 -15.09
C THR A 33 -9.43 -10.54 -16.51
N LYS A 34 -10.42 -10.07 -17.29
CA LYS A 34 -10.16 -9.50 -18.62
C LYS A 34 -9.17 -8.33 -18.60
N SER A 35 -9.14 -7.56 -17.51
CA SER A 35 -8.34 -6.34 -17.35
C SER A 35 -7.16 -6.47 -16.39
N ILE A 36 -7.13 -7.48 -15.51
CA ILE A 36 -6.11 -7.59 -14.46
C ILE A 36 -5.15 -8.74 -14.77
N ARG A 37 -3.87 -8.39 -14.95
CA ARG A 37 -2.75 -9.33 -15.06
C ARG A 37 -2.01 -9.42 -13.73
N LEU A 38 -1.54 -10.61 -13.39
CA LEU A 38 -0.67 -10.92 -12.25
C LEU A 38 0.67 -11.44 -12.75
N ASN A 39 1.74 -11.18 -11.99
CA ASN A 39 3.07 -11.68 -12.30
C ASN A 39 3.25 -13.14 -11.87
N ILE A 40 2.48 -13.59 -10.87
CA ILE A 40 2.38 -14.99 -10.45
C ILE A 40 0.92 -15.42 -10.36
N PRO A 41 0.58 -16.71 -10.54
CA PRO A 41 -0.80 -17.19 -10.59
C PRO A 41 -1.33 -17.53 -9.18
N LEU A 42 -1.03 -16.69 -8.18
CA LEU A 42 -1.39 -16.93 -6.79
C LEU A 42 -2.31 -15.83 -6.24
N LEU A 43 -3.38 -16.28 -5.60
CA LEU A 43 -4.34 -15.45 -4.89
C LEU A 43 -4.52 -15.95 -3.46
N SER A 44 -4.58 -15.05 -2.48
CA SER A 44 -4.95 -15.42 -1.12
C SER A 44 -6.47 -15.48 -0.96
N SER A 45 -6.94 -16.48 -0.20
CA SER A 45 -8.37 -16.72 0.02
C SER A 45 -9.04 -15.59 0.79
N ALA A 46 -10.30 -15.29 0.47
CA ALA A 46 -11.12 -14.26 1.11
C ALA A 46 -11.70 -14.73 2.47
N MET A 47 -10.82 -15.16 3.37
CA MET A 47 -11.16 -15.68 4.70
C MET A 47 -10.57 -14.78 5.79
N ASP A 48 -11.28 -14.65 6.90
CA ASP A 48 -10.88 -13.85 8.07
C ASP A 48 -9.56 -14.33 8.69
N THR A 49 -9.32 -15.64 8.70
CA THR A 49 -8.06 -16.22 9.19
C THR A 49 -6.90 -16.11 8.19
N VAL A 50 -7.12 -15.54 7.00
CA VAL A 50 -6.14 -15.56 5.90
C VAL A 50 -5.78 -14.16 5.42
N THR A 51 -6.76 -13.34 5.04
CA THR A 51 -6.49 -12.13 4.24
C THR A 51 -7.13 -10.86 4.77
N GLU A 52 -6.33 -10.08 5.48
CA GLU A 52 -6.52 -8.64 5.73
C GLU A 52 -5.42 -7.83 5.01
N ALA A 53 -5.31 -6.51 5.26
CA ALA A 53 -4.40 -5.62 4.52
C ALA A 53 -2.95 -6.10 4.51
N ARG A 54 -2.46 -6.63 5.63
CA ARG A 54 -1.08 -7.12 5.72
C ARG A 54 -0.79 -8.25 4.73
N MET A 55 -1.68 -9.23 4.62
CA MET A 55 -1.54 -10.33 3.67
C MET A 55 -1.73 -9.82 2.24
N ALA A 56 -2.72 -8.95 1.99
CA ALA A 56 -2.97 -8.43 0.66
C ALA A 56 -1.79 -7.59 0.12
N ILE A 57 -1.13 -6.80 0.98
CA ILE A 57 0.11 -6.08 0.64
C ILE A 57 1.21 -7.08 0.30
N ALA A 58 1.47 -8.08 1.15
CA ALA A 58 2.52 -9.07 0.92
C ALA A 58 2.31 -9.85 -0.40
N MET A 59 1.07 -10.26 -0.68
CA MET A 59 0.72 -10.92 -1.94
C MET A 59 0.97 -10.02 -3.14
N ALA A 60 0.58 -8.75 -3.07
CA ALA A 60 0.79 -7.79 -4.14
C ALA A 60 2.29 -7.54 -4.40
N GLN A 61 3.09 -7.38 -3.36
CA GLN A 61 4.55 -7.22 -3.48
C GLN A 61 5.24 -8.44 -4.08
N ALA A 62 4.74 -9.64 -3.80
CA ALA A 62 5.21 -10.88 -4.43
C ALA A 62 4.74 -11.04 -5.89
N GLY A 63 3.87 -10.15 -6.39
CA GLY A 63 3.34 -10.17 -7.75
C GLY A 63 2.00 -10.90 -7.92
N GLY A 64 1.38 -11.33 -6.81
CA GLY A 64 0.07 -11.95 -6.75
C GLY A 64 -1.04 -10.97 -6.34
N MET A 65 -2.13 -11.48 -5.78
CA MET A 65 -3.25 -10.66 -5.29
C MET A 65 -3.81 -11.20 -3.98
N GLY A 66 -4.18 -10.30 -3.06
CA GLY A 66 -4.98 -10.67 -1.90
C GLY A 66 -6.42 -10.21 -2.00
N VAL A 67 -7.34 -11.05 -1.55
CA VAL A 67 -8.79 -10.73 -1.49
C VAL A 67 -9.21 -10.55 -0.03
N ILE A 68 -9.55 -9.31 0.36
CA ILE A 68 -10.02 -9.01 1.71
C ILE A 68 -11.36 -9.71 1.96
N HIS A 69 -11.46 -10.44 3.07
CA HIS A 69 -12.69 -11.15 3.46
C HIS A 69 -13.84 -10.17 3.80
N ARG A 70 -15.06 -10.72 3.93
CA ARG A 70 -16.29 -9.94 4.22
C ARG A 70 -16.78 -10.04 5.67
N ASN A 71 -16.01 -10.68 6.56
CA ASN A 71 -16.34 -10.77 7.99
C ASN A 71 -15.87 -9.51 8.74
N LEU A 72 -16.19 -8.34 8.18
CA LEU A 72 -15.89 -7.00 8.66
C LEU A 72 -17.11 -6.14 8.38
N ASP A 73 -17.30 -5.07 9.16
CA ASP A 73 -18.22 -4.03 8.75
C ASP A 73 -17.72 -3.30 7.48
N LEU A 74 -18.62 -2.53 6.84
CA LEU A 74 -18.31 -1.84 5.59
C LEU A 74 -17.17 -0.82 5.74
N GLU A 75 -17.08 -0.16 6.89
CA GLU A 75 -16.09 0.89 7.12
C GLU A 75 -14.69 0.31 7.35
N ALA A 76 -14.61 -0.77 8.13
CA ALA A 76 -13.41 -1.54 8.41
C ALA A 76 -12.87 -2.20 7.15
N GLN A 77 -13.73 -2.85 6.34
CA GLN A 77 -13.30 -3.43 5.07
C GLN A 77 -12.74 -2.34 4.13
N ALA A 78 -13.43 -1.19 4.04
CA ALA A 78 -12.93 -0.07 3.24
C ALA A 78 -11.60 0.49 3.80
N ALA A 79 -11.41 0.49 5.12
CA ALA A 79 -10.14 0.89 5.73
C ALA A 79 -9.00 -0.08 5.37
N GLU A 80 -9.23 -1.39 5.39
CA GLU A 80 -8.25 -2.39 4.94
C GLU A 80 -7.85 -2.17 3.48
N VAL A 81 -8.83 -1.95 2.59
CA VAL A 81 -8.55 -1.62 1.18
C VAL A 81 -7.73 -0.34 1.04
N ARG A 82 -8.09 0.73 1.78
CA ARG A 82 -7.32 1.99 1.76
C ARG A 82 -5.88 1.79 2.21
N ARG A 83 -5.64 0.96 3.24
CA ARG A 83 -4.29 0.63 3.72
C ARG A 83 -3.46 -0.04 2.62
N VAL A 84 -4.03 -1.03 1.93
CA VAL A 84 -3.36 -1.70 0.79
C VAL A 84 -3.03 -0.72 -0.32
N LYS A 85 -3.99 0.11 -0.74
CA LYS A 85 -3.79 1.04 -1.86
C LYS A 85 -2.80 2.17 -1.57
N ARG A 86 -2.63 2.56 -0.30
CA ARG A 86 -1.68 3.60 0.13
C ARG A 86 -0.26 3.08 0.36
N PHE A 87 -0.08 1.77 0.51
CA PHE A 87 1.21 1.20 0.91
C PHE A 87 2.35 1.49 -0.09
N GLU A 88 2.07 1.50 -1.39
CA GLU A 88 3.07 1.66 -2.44
C GLU A 88 2.70 2.74 -3.47
N SER A 89 1.95 3.75 -3.04
CA SER A 89 1.64 4.88 -3.92
C SER A 89 2.85 5.80 -4.03
N GLY A 90 3.61 5.71 -5.13
CA GLY A 90 4.68 6.68 -5.45
C GLY A 90 4.20 8.14 -5.59
N ILE A 91 2.88 8.38 -5.70
CA ILE A 91 2.25 9.69 -5.48
C ILE A 91 1.10 9.47 -4.49
N VAL A 92 1.12 10.15 -3.35
CA VAL A 92 0.11 10.02 -2.30
C VAL A 92 -1.01 11.05 -2.53
N TYR A 93 -2.16 10.60 -3.04
CA TYR A 93 -3.36 11.43 -3.14
C TYR A 93 -4.02 11.63 -1.76
N ASN A 94 -4.36 12.88 -1.43
CA ASN A 94 -4.85 13.30 -0.12
C ASN A 94 -3.92 12.85 1.03
N PRO A 95 -2.68 13.39 1.08
CA PRO A 95 -1.76 13.08 2.16
C PRO A 95 -2.35 13.53 3.49
N ILE A 96 -1.89 12.89 4.57
CA ILE A 96 -2.19 13.36 5.91
C ILE A 96 -1.31 14.59 6.13
N THR A 97 -1.94 15.71 6.45
CA THR A 97 -1.27 16.99 6.63
C THR A 97 -1.33 17.43 8.09
N LEU A 98 -0.45 18.35 8.45
CA LEU A 98 -0.48 19.07 9.72
C LEU A 98 -0.77 20.56 9.46
N THR A 99 -1.28 21.26 10.45
CA THR A 99 -1.33 22.73 10.45
C THR A 99 -0.14 23.31 11.22
N PRO A 100 0.26 24.56 10.95
CA PRO A 100 1.40 25.21 11.62
C PRO A 100 1.26 25.31 13.15
N ASP A 101 0.03 25.34 13.65
CA ASP A 101 -0.30 25.54 15.06
C ASP A 101 -0.52 24.23 15.83
N GLN A 102 -0.56 23.08 15.13
CA GLN A 102 -0.54 21.78 15.80
C GLN A 102 0.78 21.58 16.56
N THR A 103 0.71 20.78 17.61
CA THR A 103 1.84 20.51 18.52
C THR A 103 2.61 19.25 18.12
N LEU A 104 3.84 19.11 18.61
CA LEU A 104 4.64 17.89 18.47
C LEU A 104 3.89 16.65 19.00
N ALA A 105 3.15 16.77 20.09
CA ALA A 105 2.36 15.67 20.63
C ALA A 105 1.31 15.17 19.63
N GLU A 106 0.57 16.08 19.00
CA GLU A 106 -0.45 15.75 17.99
C GLU A 106 0.19 15.14 16.74
N ALA A 107 1.34 15.67 16.30
CA ALA A 107 2.10 15.13 15.18
C ALA A 107 2.56 13.69 15.45
N LYS A 108 3.06 13.38 16.66
CA LYS A 108 3.46 12.01 17.06
C LYS A 108 2.29 11.04 17.07
N VAL A 109 1.13 11.46 17.59
CA VAL A 109 -0.09 10.63 17.57
C VAL A 109 -0.51 10.29 16.14
N LEU A 110 -0.42 11.24 15.21
CA LEU A 110 -0.73 11.00 13.80
C LEU A 110 0.33 10.09 13.15
N ALA A 111 1.61 10.27 13.46
CA ALA A 111 2.70 9.44 12.97
C ALA A 111 2.51 7.98 13.36
N GLU A 112 2.18 7.71 14.62
CA GLU A 112 1.93 6.36 15.14
C GLU A 112 0.65 5.76 14.55
N ARG A 113 -0.44 6.53 14.52
CA ARG A 113 -1.74 6.05 14.01
C ARG A 113 -1.69 5.64 12.55
N TYR A 114 -0.97 6.40 11.73
CA TYR A 114 -0.95 6.21 10.28
C TYR A 114 0.35 5.58 9.76
N ASN A 115 1.31 5.32 10.64
CA ASN A 115 2.64 4.80 10.32
C ASN A 115 3.34 5.65 9.23
N VAL A 116 3.29 6.98 9.39
CA VAL A 116 3.84 7.97 8.44
C VAL A 116 5.02 8.69 9.10
N THR A 117 6.11 8.84 8.35
CA THR A 117 7.36 9.45 8.85
C THR A 117 7.52 10.92 8.47
N GLY A 118 6.62 11.50 7.68
CA GLY A 118 6.67 12.91 7.31
C GLY A 118 5.33 13.44 6.83
N PHE A 119 5.07 14.70 7.13
CA PHE A 119 3.80 15.38 6.90
C PHE A 119 4.02 16.68 6.13
N PRO A 120 3.31 16.90 5.03
CA PRO A 120 3.14 18.23 4.49
C PRO A 120 2.40 19.10 5.51
N VAL A 121 2.86 20.33 5.69
CA VAL A 121 2.21 21.32 6.56
C VAL A 121 1.41 22.27 5.67
N VAL A 122 0.13 22.44 5.97
CA VAL A 122 -0.79 23.27 5.18
C VAL A 122 -1.43 24.38 5.99
N ASP A 123 -1.61 25.55 5.38
CA ASP A 123 -2.37 26.65 5.99
C ASP A 123 -3.90 26.43 5.94
N ALA A 124 -4.66 27.35 6.54
CA ALA A 124 -6.12 27.31 6.54
C ALA A 124 -6.74 27.39 5.12
N GLY A 125 -5.99 27.87 4.14
CA GLY A 125 -6.38 27.91 2.73
C GLY A 125 -6.00 26.65 1.94
N GLY A 126 -5.43 25.64 2.59
CA GLY A 126 -4.98 24.39 1.97
C GLY A 126 -3.67 24.50 1.20
N ARG A 127 -2.91 25.60 1.35
CA ARG A 127 -1.62 25.77 0.68
C ARG A 127 -0.52 25.12 1.50
N VAL A 128 0.40 24.43 0.83
CA VAL A 128 1.59 23.86 1.47
C VAL A 128 2.52 24.99 1.90
N VAL A 129 2.80 25.05 3.19
CA VAL A 129 3.69 26.04 3.82
C VAL A 129 4.95 25.42 4.41
N GLY A 130 5.05 24.10 4.43
CA GLY A 130 6.20 23.39 4.95
C GLY A 130 6.11 21.88 4.83
N ILE A 131 7.16 21.20 5.30
CA ILE A 131 7.16 19.77 5.58
C ILE A 131 7.81 19.54 6.94
N VAL A 132 7.29 18.57 7.70
CA VAL A 132 7.94 18.09 8.93
C VAL A 132 8.16 16.59 8.84
N THR A 133 9.35 16.14 9.21
CA THR A 133 9.75 14.73 9.15
C THR A 133 10.06 14.18 10.53
N ASN A 134 10.20 12.87 10.63
CA ASN A 134 10.63 12.19 11.85
C ASN A 134 12.02 12.67 12.33
N ARG A 135 12.86 13.16 11.41
CA ARG A 135 14.15 13.76 11.78
C ARG A 135 13.93 15.07 12.53
N ASP A 136 13.06 15.94 12.03
CA ASP A 136 12.78 17.25 12.65
C ASP A 136 12.15 17.10 14.04
N MET A 137 11.19 16.17 14.15
CA MET A 137 10.49 15.87 15.42
C MET A 137 11.41 15.27 16.51
N ARG A 138 12.56 14.67 16.14
CA ARG A 138 13.50 14.06 17.09
C ARG A 138 14.37 15.07 17.83
N PHE A 139 14.50 16.29 17.30
CA PHE A 139 15.35 17.33 17.90
C PHE A 139 14.56 18.27 18.84
N VAL A 140 13.28 17.97 19.08
CA VAL A 140 12.39 18.78 19.90
C VAL A 140 11.91 17.96 21.10
N ASP A 141 12.25 18.41 22.29
CA ASP A 141 11.88 17.73 23.54
C ASP A 141 10.50 18.15 24.06
N ASP A 142 10.13 19.43 23.95
CA ASP A 142 8.85 19.94 24.47
C ASP A 142 7.67 19.48 23.59
N PRO A 143 6.75 18.64 24.10
CA PRO A 143 5.58 18.16 23.36
C PRO A 143 4.62 19.26 22.92
N LYS A 144 4.66 20.43 23.55
CA LYS A 144 3.80 21.59 23.23
C LYS A 144 4.37 22.47 22.13
N THR A 145 5.59 22.19 21.65
CA THR A 145 6.21 22.95 20.58
C THR A 145 5.33 22.90 19.32
N PRO A 146 4.96 24.06 18.74
CA PRO A 146 4.18 24.10 17.51
C PRO A 146 4.99 23.60 16.29
N VAL A 147 4.30 22.97 15.34
CA VAL A 147 4.87 22.43 14.09
C VAL A 147 5.63 23.50 13.31
N ARG A 148 5.15 24.75 13.28
CA ARG A 148 5.83 25.85 12.58
C ARG A 148 7.27 26.12 13.03
N VAL A 149 7.63 25.72 14.25
CA VAL A 149 8.97 25.93 14.82
C VAL A 149 9.95 24.86 14.33
N MET A 150 9.46 23.66 14.01
CA MET A 150 10.28 22.52 13.63
C MET A 150 10.16 22.13 12.15
N MET A 151 9.17 22.64 11.43
CA MET A 151 9.00 22.35 10.01
C MET A 151 10.10 23.02 9.16
N THR A 152 10.43 22.38 8.04
CA THR A 152 11.19 23.03 6.97
C THR A 152 10.21 23.81 6.10
N ALA A 153 10.36 25.14 6.05
CA ALA A 153 9.48 26.04 5.29
C ALA A 153 10.15 26.65 4.05
N ASN A 154 11.48 26.67 4.01
CA ASN A 154 12.28 27.27 2.94
C ASN A 154 13.03 26.17 2.17
N ASP A 155 13.43 26.49 0.93
CA ASP A 155 14.23 25.61 0.07
C ASP A 155 13.60 24.22 -0.18
N LEU A 156 12.26 24.21 -0.28
CA LEU A 156 11.50 23.02 -0.61
C LEU A 156 11.55 22.78 -2.11
N ALA A 157 11.97 21.58 -2.51
CA ALA A 157 11.76 21.10 -3.87
C ALA A 157 10.26 20.79 -4.06
N ILE A 158 9.57 21.66 -4.81
CA ILE A 158 8.14 21.53 -5.08
C ILE A 158 7.93 21.30 -6.57
N LEU A 159 7.33 20.16 -6.90
CA LEU A 159 6.89 19.81 -8.24
C LEU A 159 5.49 20.43 -8.50
N ARG A 160 5.26 21.00 -9.69
CA ARG A 160 3.94 21.52 -10.08
C ARG A 160 3.29 20.56 -11.06
N GLU A 161 2.00 20.30 -10.87
CA GLU A 161 1.25 19.48 -11.83
C GLU A 161 1.03 20.22 -13.17
N PRO A 162 1.05 19.50 -14.30
CA PRO A 162 1.29 18.06 -14.43
C PRO A 162 2.78 17.73 -14.35
N ALA A 163 3.13 16.64 -13.66
CA ALA A 163 4.51 16.20 -13.54
C ALA A 163 4.64 14.71 -13.85
N ASP A 164 5.70 14.35 -14.58
CA ASP A 164 5.98 12.96 -14.92
C ASP A 164 6.58 12.23 -13.71
N ARG A 165 6.20 10.96 -13.55
CA ARG A 165 6.66 10.10 -12.46
C ARG A 165 8.12 9.65 -12.65
N GLU A 166 8.63 9.71 -13.88
CA GLU A 166 10.06 9.48 -14.17
C GLU A 166 10.93 10.71 -13.86
N GLU A 167 10.34 11.91 -13.76
CA GLU A 167 11.03 13.16 -13.44
C GLU A 167 11.07 13.49 -11.93
N ALA A 168 10.29 12.76 -11.10
CA ALA A 168 10.13 12.96 -9.66
C ALA A 168 10.97 11.99 -8.82
#